data_AF-A0A9N7N669-F1
#
_entry.id   AF-A0A9N7N669-F1
#
_cell.length_a   1.000
_cell.length_b   1.000
_cell.length_c   1.000
_cell.angle_alpha   90.00
_cell.angle_beta   90.00
_cell.angle_gamma   90.00
#
_symmetry.space_group_name_H-M   'P 1'
#
loop_
_entity.id
_entity.type
_entity.pdbx_description
1 polymer ?
#
loop_
_entity_poly.entity_id
_entity_poly.type
_entity_poly.pdbx_seq_one_letter_code
_entity_poly.pdbx_strand_id
1 'polypeptide(L)'
;MVARAGHGSSNRVFSELKPGNCFLRLVSSPDPVCNIATDFSGGKTGVKLSHPAVVFRDLIKYVLGPFYYTTPMCDKPGTSSPDEGENDDHDDDDDGGKERNY
;
A
#
# COMPACT_ATOMS: atom_id res chain seq x y z
N MET A 1 -11.40 -9.13 3.73
CA MET A 1 -10.68 -8.26 2.78
C MET A 1 -11.26 -8.50 1.39
N VAL A 2 -11.72 -7.47 0.68
CA VAL A 2 -12.29 -7.63 -0.66
C VAL A 2 -11.30 -7.06 -1.67
N ALA A 3 -10.76 -7.94 -2.51
CA ALA A 3 -9.98 -7.57 -3.69
C ALA A 3 -10.88 -7.70 -4.94
N ARG A 4 -10.81 -6.74 -5.85
CA ARG A 4 -11.45 -6.85 -7.17
C ARG A 4 -10.38 -6.96 -8.24
N ALA A 5 -10.63 -7.85 -9.19
CA ALA A 5 -9.96 -7.86 -10.47
C ALA A 5 -10.63 -6.81 -11.39
N GLY A 6 -9.84 -5.89 -11.93
CA GLY A 6 -10.30 -4.90 -12.91
C GLY A 6 -9.88 -5.28 -14.33
N HIS A 7 -10.75 -5.02 -15.31
CA HIS A 7 -10.43 -4.97 -16.73
C HIS A 7 -10.47 -3.52 -17.22
N GLY A 8 -9.53 -3.13 -18.08
CA GLY A 8 -9.55 -1.82 -18.74
C GLY A 8 -10.88 -1.59 -19.46
N SER A 9 -11.48 -0.42 -19.24
CA SER A 9 -12.86 -0.06 -19.62
C SER A 9 -13.17 -0.30 -21.11
N SER A 10 -14.06 -1.24 -21.43
CA SER A 10 -14.88 -1.25 -22.65
C SER A 10 -16.05 -2.23 -22.51
N ASN A 11 -17.18 -1.92 -23.16
CA ASN A 11 -18.52 -2.50 -23.00
C ASN A 11 -18.59 -4.03 -22.95
N ARG A 12 -19.61 -4.53 -22.23
CA ARG A 12 -19.89 -5.96 -22.00
C ARG A 12 -19.97 -6.75 -23.31
N VAL A 13 -18.86 -7.41 -23.63
CA VAL A 13 -18.77 -8.59 -24.48
C VAL A 13 -17.98 -9.59 -23.65
N PHE A 14 -18.46 -10.82 -23.51
CA PHE A 14 -17.73 -11.90 -22.84
C PHE A 14 -16.62 -12.39 -23.78
N SER A 15 -15.66 -11.50 -24.01
CA SER A 15 -14.41 -11.77 -24.70
C SER A 15 -13.56 -12.66 -23.79
N GLU A 16 -12.82 -13.58 -24.39
CA GLU A 16 -11.84 -14.40 -23.67
C GLU A 16 -10.99 -13.54 -22.71
N LEU A 17 -11.11 -13.81 -21.41
CA LEU A 17 -10.45 -13.03 -20.36
C LEU A 17 -8.95 -13.26 -20.48
N LYS A 18 -8.22 -12.27 -21.00
CA LYS A 18 -6.76 -12.32 -21.09
C LYS A 18 -6.16 -11.99 -19.72
N PRO A 19 -5.60 -12.97 -18.98
CA PRO A 19 -5.18 -12.75 -17.60
C PRO A 19 -4.08 -11.68 -17.48
N GLY A 20 -3.23 -11.55 -18.50
CA GLY A 20 -2.17 -10.53 -18.55
C GLY A 20 -2.66 -9.08 -18.58
N ASN A 21 -3.94 -8.85 -18.88
CA ASN A 21 -4.55 -7.51 -18.86
C ASN A 21 -5.33 -7.24 -17.57
N CYS A 22 -5.36 -8.20 -16.64
CA CYS A 22 -5.99 -8.03 -15.34
C CYS A 22 -5.02 -7.39 -14.35
N PHE A 23 -5.58 -6.60 -13.45
CA PHE A 23 -4.88 -6.12 -12.26
C PHE A 23 -5.72 -6.36 -11.02
N LEU A 24 -5.05 -6.51 -9.87
CA LEU A 24 -5.67 -6.73 -8.57
C LEU A 24 -5.33 -5.57 -7.65
N ARG A 25 -6.32 -5.03 -6.94
CA ARG A 25 -6.10 -4.03 -5.88
C ARG A 25 -7.04 -4.21 -4.70
N LEU A 26 -6.70 -3.55 -3.60
CA LEU A 26 -7.55 -3.37 -2.43
C LEU A 26 -8.75 -2.47 -2.76
N VAL A 27 -9.94 -2.92 -2.36
CA VAL A 27 -11.20 -2.16 -2.55
C VAL A 27 -11.85 -1.82 -1.24
N SER A 28 -12.03 -2.80 -0.35
CA SER A 28 -12.55 -2.54 0.99
C SER A 28 -12.01 -3.51 2.05
N SER A 29 -11.92 -2.98 3.27
CA SER A 29 -11.71 -3.77 4.48
C SER A 29 -13.05 -4.06 5.15
N PRO A 30 -13.26 -5.27 5.71
CA PRO A 30 -14.42 -5.56 6.54
C PRO A 30 -14.31 -4.95 7.94
N ASP A 31 -13.11 -4.53 8.35
CA ASP A 31 -12.86 -3.92 9.65
C ASP A 31 -13.02 -2.39 9.55
N PRO A 32 -13.91 -1.77 10.34
CA PRO A 32 -14.13 -0.33 10.29
C PRO A 32 -12.95 0.50 10.82
N VAL A 33 -12.13 -0.07 11.70
CA VAL A 33 -10.94 0.58 12.27
C VAL A 33 -9.73 0.41 11.34
N CYS A 34 -9.57 -0.79 10.77
CA CYS A 34 -8.48 -1.11 9.84
C CYS A 34 -8.93 -0.97 8.38
N ASN A 35 -9.23 0.26 7.93
CA ASN A 35 -9.83 0.54 6.62
C ASN A 35 -8.98 1.38 5.66
N ILE A 36 -7.77 1.80 6.06
CA ILE A 36 -6.91 2.65 5.24
C ILE A 36 -6.06 1.76 4.32
N ALA A 37 -6.34 1.77 3.02
CA ALA A 37 -5.60 0.96 2.05
C ALA A 37 -4.15 1.45 1.94
N THR A 38 -3.20 0.54 2.16
CA THR A 38 -1.78 0.81 1.94
C THR A 38 -1.39 0.53 0.50
N ASP A 39 -0.28 1.13 0.05
CA ASP A 39 0.30 0.81 -1.26
C ASP A 39 1.43 -0.22 -1.17
N PHE A 40 1.56 -0.92 -0.04
CA PHE A 40 2.46 -2.07 0.07
C PHE A 40 2.10 -3.11 -0.99
N SER A 41 3.14 -3.59 -1.69
CA SER A 41 3.01 -4.50 -2.83
C SER A 41 2.03 -4.00 -3.91
N GLY A 42 1.81 -2.69 -4.05
CA GLY A 42 0.85 -2.13 -5.02
C GLY A 42 -0.60 -2.32 -4.61
N GLY A 43 -0.90 -2.44 -3.32
CA GLY A 43 -2.26 -2.68 -2.83
C GLY A 43 -3.27 -1.58 -3.21
N LYS A 44 -2.84 -0.32 -3.28
CA LYS A 44 -3.72 0.82 -3.60
C LYS A 44 -3.76 1.10 -5.10
N THR A 45 -2.58 1.08 -5.74
CA THR A 45 -2.38 1.36 -7.16
C THR A 45 -2.81 0.19 -8.06
N GLY A 46 -2.60 -1.03 -7.60
CA GLY A 46 -2.95 -2.28 -8.26
C GLY A 46 -1.75 -3.01 -8.88
N VAL A 47 -1.80 -4.34 -8.86
CA VAL A 47 -0.74 -5.23 -9.36
C VAL A 47 -1.22 -5.98 -10.58
N LYS A 48 -0.44 -5.95 -11.67
CA LYS A 48 -0.69 -6.75 -12.88
C LYS A 48 -0.30 -8.21 -12.66
N LEU A 49 -1.11 -9.12 -13.18
CA LEU A 49 -0.81 -10.55 -13.17
C LEU A 49 0.21 -10.88 -14.27
N SER A 50 1.51 -10.86 -13.93
CA SER A 50 2.59 -11.06 -14.92
C SER A 50 3.00 -12.53 -15.07
N HIS A 51 3.24 -13.24 -13.96
CA HIS A 51 3.80 -14.59 -13.98
C HIS A 51 2.89 -15.60 -13.27
N PRO A 52 2.44 -16.67 -13.97
CA PRO A 52 1.68 -17.74 -13.35
C PRO A 52 2.58 -18.59 -12.45
N ALA A 53 2.09 -18.91 -11.25
CA ALA A 53 2.78 -19.79 -10.32
C ALA A 53 2.54 -21.27 -10.66
N VAL A 54 1.35 -21.59 -11.17
CA VAL A 54 0.99 -22.94 -11.62
C VAL A 54 0.20 -22.83 -12.91
N VAL A 55 0.57 -23.62 -13.90
CA VAL A 55 -0.20 -23.84 -15.13
C VAL A 55 -0.48 -25.33 -15.19
N PHE A 56 -1.74 -25.73 -15.07
CA PHE A 56 -2.15 -27.13 -15.15
C PHE A 56 -3.42 -27.28 -15.97
N ARG A 57 -3.31 -27.93 -17.13
CA ARG A 57 -4.40 -28.04 -18.12
C ARG A 57 -4.97 -26.64 -18.42
N ASP A 58 -6.25 -26.43 -18.12
CA ASP A 58 -6.97 -25.19 -18.35
C ASP A 58 -6.99 -24.27 -17.12
N LEU A 59 -6.21 -24.58 -16.07
CA LEU A 59 -6.15 -23.81 -14.84
C LEU A 59 -4.82 -23.07 -14.72
N ILE A 60 -4.90 -21.74 -14.64
CA ILE A 60 -3.76 -20.86 -14.39
C ILE A 60 -3.93 -20.23 -13.01
N LYS A 61 -2.98 -20.48 -12.12
CA LYS A 61 -2.95 -19.90 -10.78
C LYS A 61 -1.86 -18.84 -10.68
N TYR A 62 -2.25 -17.66 -10.25
CA TYR A 62 -1.33 -16.58 -9.89
C TYR A 62 -1.23 -16.50 -8.37
N VAL A 63 -0.01 -16.37 -7.86
CA VAL A 63 0.26 -16.13 -6.43
C VAL A 63 0.82 -14.73 -6.33
N LEU A 64 0.14 -13.87 -5.58
CA LEU A 64 0.59 -12.51 -5.29
C LEU A 64 1.07 -12.42 -3.85
N GLY A 65 1.92 -11.43 -3.59
CA GLY A 65 2.30 -11.06 -2.24
C GLY A 65 1.11 -10.58 -1.41
N PRO A 66 1.28 -10.48 -0.08
CA PRO A 66 0.25 -9.99 0.81
C PRO A 66 -0.03 -8.50 0.56
N PHE A 67 -1.28 -8.10 0.84
CA PHE A 67 -1.73 -6.72 0.81
C PHE A 67 -2.21 -6.32 2.19
N TYR A 68 -2.14 -5.03 2.53
CA TYR A 68 -2.44 -4.57 3.89
C TYR A 68 -3.39 -3.37 3.89
N TYR A 69 -4.33 -3.42 4.83
CA TYR A 69 -4.98 -2.23 5.37
C TYR A 69 -4.26 -1.83 6.65
N THR A 70 -4.33 -0.55 6.98
CA THR A 70 -3.87 -0.02 8.26
C THR A 70 -5.00 0.69 8.97
N THR A 71 -4.83 0.89 10.26
CA THR A 71 -5.62 1.83 11.06
C THR A 71 -5.11 3.26 10.83
N PRO A 72 -5.91 4.29 11.12
CA PRO A 72 -5.42 5.66 11.25
C PRO A 72 -4.24 5.71 12.22
N MET A 73 -3.26 6.56 11.91
CA MET A 73 -2.26 6.93 12.91
C MET A 73 -3.00 7.65 14.05
N CYS A 74 -2.63 7.39 15.29
CA CYS A 74 -3.18 8.13 16.42
C CYS A 74 -2.88 9.62 16.23
N ASP A 75 -3.90 10.48 16.33
CA ASP A 75 -3.69 11.92 16.43
C ASP A 75 -2.84 12.18 17.67
N LYS A 76 -1.61 12.66 17.47
CA LYS A 76 -0.83 13.16 18.59
C LYS A 76 -1.61 14.36 19.14
N PRO A 77 -2.00 14.38 20.43
CA PRO A 77 -2.67 15.55 20.97
C PRO A 77 -1.78 16.75 20.69
N GLY A 78 -2.31 17.73 19.95
CA GLY A 78 -1.60 18.95 19.64
C GLY A 78 -1.24 19.60 20.97
N THR A 79 0.04 19.69 21.29
CA THR A 79 0.55 20.57 22.34
C THR A 79 0.53 21.99 21.78
N SER A 80 -0.65 22.47 21.35
CA SER A 80 -0.87 23.88 21.10
C SER A 80 -1.26 24.50 22.44
N SER A 81 -0.26 24.69 23.30
CA SER A 81 -0.36 25.68 24.36
C SER A 81 -0.32 27.05 23.67
N PRO A 82 -1.26 27.98 23.96
CA PRO A 82 -1.12 29.37 23.53
C PRO A 82 0.05 30.02 24.30
N ASP A 83 0.96 30.62 23.53
CA ASP A 83 2.00 31.61 23.83
C ASP A 83 2.18 32.08 25.29
N GLU A 84 3.41 31.99 25.84
CA GLU A 84 4.11 33.10 26.55
C GLU A 84 5.66 32.85 26.57
N GLY A 85 6.45 33.77 26.01
CA GLY A 85 7.79 34.13 26.52
C GLY A 85 9.05 33.47 25.95
N GLU A 86 9.68 34.17 25.00
CA GLU A 86 11.12 34.44 24.78
C GLU A 86 12.15 33.85 25.78
N ASN A 87 13.19 33.17 25.28
CA ASN A 87 14.62 33.51 25.46
C ASN A 87 15.53 32.56 24.66
N ASP A 88 16.51 33.16 23.99
CA ASP A 88 17.60 32.56 23.21
C ASP A 88 18.59 31.75 24.06
N ASP A 89 19.31 30.79 23.44
CA ASP A 89 20.78 30.60 23.49
C ASP A 89 21.21 29.14 23.14
N HIS A 90 21.92 29.02 22.00
CA HIS A 90 23.16 28.25 21.69
C HIS A 90 23.44 26.90 22.42
N ASP A 91 23.84 25.78 21.81
CA ASP A 91 24.93 25.56 20.83
C ASP A 91 24.83 24.16 20.15
N ASP A 92 25.50 24.03 19.01
CA ASP A 92 25.59 22.90 18.09
C ASP A 92 26.14 21.58 18.68
N ASP A 93 25.46 20.46 18.39
CA ASP A 93 26.03 19.10 18.50
C ASP A 93 26.08 18.43 17.11
N ASP A 94 27.22 18.61 16.43
CA ASP A 94 27.63 17.91 15.21
C ASP A 94 27.99 16.44 15.54
N ASP A 95 27.05 15.50 15.40
CA ASP A 95 27.34 14.06 15.46
C ASP A 95 27.65 13.52 14.06
N GLY A 96 28.88 13.81 13.60
CA GLY A 96 29.48 13.21 12.41
C GLY A 96 29.79 11.73 12.59
N GLY A 97 28.77 10.87 12.50
CA GLY A 97 28.92 9.41 12.46
C GLY A 97 29.56 8.91 11.17
N LYS A 98 30.90 8.82 11.13
CA LYS A 98 31.66 8.21 10.02
C LYS A 98 31.31 6.74 9.83
N GLU A 99 30.87 6.45 8.61
CA GLU A 99 30.71 5.16 7.97
C GLU A 99 31.98 4.28 8.15
N ARG A 100 31.81 3.10 8.72
CA ARG A 100 32.75 1.98 8.58
C ARG A 100 31.95 0.76 8.23
N ASN A 101 32.19 0.18 7.05
CA ASN A 101 32.04 -1.25 6.85
C ASN A 101 33.10 -1.74 5.85
N TYR A 102 33.78 -2.81 6.31
CA TYR A 102 34.71 -3.66 5.59
C TYR A 102 33.97 -4.54 4.57
#